data_AF-A0A0A1CZK1-F1
#
_entry.id   AF-A0A0A1CZK1-F1
#
_cell.length_a   1.000
_cell.length_b   1.000
_cell.length_c   1.000
_cell.angle_alpha   90.00
_cell.angle_beta   90.00
_cell.angle_gamma   90.00
#
_symmetry.space_group_name_H-M   'P 1'
#
loop_
_entity.id
_entity.type
_entity.pdbx_description
1 polymer ?
#
loop_
_entity_poly.entity_id
_entity_poly.type
_entity_poly.pdbx_seq_one_letter_code
_entity_poly.pdbx_strand_id
1 'polypeptide(L)' 'MALQGFRTLAPGQEVALEWEAAEQDGYNFRATRAWPAGADPAAGAPAADAGDAYRSGLSIRFDD' A
#
# COMPACT_ATOMS: atom_id res chain seq x y z
N MET A 1 -10.44 -24.03 1.24
CA MET A 1 -10.48 -22.57 0.99
C MET A 1 -9.10 -22.14 0.52
N ALA A 2 -8.99 -21.53 -0.66
CA ALA A 2 -7.75 -20.93 -1.12
C ALA A 2 -7.72 -19.48 -0.63
N LEU A 3 -6.79 -19.15 0.26
CA LEU A 3 -6.47 -17.76 0.56
C LEU A 3 -5.69 -17.24 -0.64
N GLN A 4 -6.24 -16.26 -1.37
CA GLN A 4 -5.46 -15.58 -2.41
C GLN A 4 -4.29 -14.88 -1.71
N GLY A 5 -3.07 -15.22 -2.12
CA GLY A 5 -1.86 -14.64 -1.54
C GLY A 5 -1.78 -13.13 -1.75
N PHE A 6 -0.80 -12.50 -1.10
CA PHE A 6 -0.54 -11.08 -1.32
C PHE A 6 -0.07 -10.84 -2.75
N ARG A 7 -0.47 -9.70 -3.32
CA ARG A 7 0.09 -9.23 -4.59
C ARG A 7 1.60 -9.07 -4.42
N THR A 8 2.36 -9.67 -5.33
CA THR A 8 3.83 -9.66 -5.29
C THR A 8 4.37 -9.23 -6.64
N LEU A 9 5.55 -8.60 -6.61
CA LEU A 9 6.37 -8.35 -7.79
C LEU A 9 7.54 -9.34 -7.78
N ALA A 10 7.98 -9.78 -8.95
CA ALA A 10 9.16 -10.62 -9.07
C ALA A 10 10.44 -9.76 -9.20
N PRO A 11 11.59 -10.20 -8.66
CA PRO A 11 12.87 -9.55 -8.90
C PRO A 11 13.18 -9.45 -10.41
N GLY A 12 13.62 -8.28 -10.87
CA GLY A 12 13.91 -8.01 -12.28
C GLY A 12 12.68 -7.78 -13.16
N GLN A 13 11.47 -7.80 -12.59
CA GLN A 13 10.25 -7.50 -13.31
C GLN A 13 10.16 -6.00 -13.64
N GLU A 14 9.79 -5.67 -14.87
CA GLU A 14 9.51 -4.31 -15.28
C GLU A 14 8.20 -3.81 -14.65
N VAL A 15 8.22 -2.59 -14.13
CA VAL A 15 7.10 -1.97 -13.42
C VAL A 15 6.88 -0.53 -13.87
N ALA A 16 5.63 -0.10 -13.81
CA ALA A 16 5.25 1.31 -13.81
C ALA A 16 4.94 1.75 -12.37
N LEU A 17 5.22 3.01 -12.04
CA LEU A 17 5.07 3.53 -10.68
C LEU A 17 4.64 5.00 -10.66
N GLU A 18 3.91 5.35 -9.60
CA GLU A 18 3.72 6.73 -9.17
C GLU A 18 4.72 7.05 -8.07
N TRP A 19 5.23 8.28 -8.06
CA TRP A 19 6.23 8.72 -7.10
C TRP A 19 5.93 10.13 -6.60
N GLU A 20 6.49 10.43 -5.44
CA GLU A 20 6.45 11.76 -4.83
C GLU A 20 7.85 12.17 -4.34
N ALA A 21 8.05 13.47 -4.17
CA ALA A 21 9.21 13.98 -3.45
C ALA A 21 9.06 13.66 -1.96
N ALA A 22 10.01 12.90 -1.42
CA ALA A 22 10.03 12.51 -0.02
C ALA A 22 11.45 12.16 0.38
N GLU A 23 11.85 12.52 1.60
CA GLU A 23 13.11 12.02 2.16
C GLU A 23 12.88 10.61 2.73
N GLN A 24 13.43 9.58 2.09
CA GLN A 24 13.36 8.19 2.54
C GLN A 24 14.70 7.51 2.34
N ASP A 25 15.30 6.99 3.42
CA ASP A 25 16.56 6.24 3.37
C ASP A 25 17.71 6.96 2.65
N GLY A 26 17.72 8.31 2.71
CA GLY A 26 18.69 9.15 2.02
C GLY A 26 18.38 9.45 0.55
N TYR A 27 17.20 9.08 0.05
CA TYR A 27 16.70 9.42 -1.28
C TYR A 27 15.64 10.51 -1.19
N ASN A 28 15.59 11.38 -2.21
CA ASN A 28 14.66 12.51 -2.30
C ASN A 28 13.29 12.16 -2.91
N PHE A 29 13.09 10.90 -3.28
CA PHE A 29 11.86 10.42 -3.90
C PHE A 29 11.50 9.03 -3.38
N ARG A 30 10.20 8.75 -3.28
CA ARG A 30 9.68 7.41 -2.99
C ARG A 30 8.54 7.04 -3.94
N ALA A 31 8.42 5.76 -4.21
CA ALA A 31 7.26 5.23 -4.92
C ALA A 31 6.04 5.14 -3.97
N THR A 32 4.89 5.64 -4.41
CA THR A 32 3.63 5.58 -3.66
C THR A 32 2.76 4.43 -4.13
N ARG A 33 2.85 4.07 -5.42
CA ARG A 33 2.21 2.90 -6.03
C ARG A 33 3.11 2.32 -7.11
N ALA A 34 3.10 0.99 -7.26
CA ALA A 34 3.81 0.28 -8.33
C ALA A 34 3.01 -0.94 -8.81
N TRP A 35 3.09 -1.23 -10.11
CA TRP A 35 2.40 -2.35 -10.75
C TRP A 35 3.21 -2.88 -11.95
N PRO A 36 2.96 -4.12 -12.42
CA PRO A 36 3.63 -4.65 -13.61
C PRO A 36 3.47 -3.71 -14.81
N ALA A 37 4.54 -3.50 -15.58
CA ALA A 37 4.45 -2.67 -16.77
C ALA A 37 3.37 -3.22 -17.75
N GLY A 38 2.54 -2.32 -18.27
CA GLY A 38 1.40 -2.66 -19.12
C GLY A 38 0.16 -3.18 -18.39
N ALA A 39 0.22 -3.41 -17.07
CA ALA A 39 -0.96 -3.69 -16.27
C ALA A 39 -1.73 -2.41 -15.94
N ASP A 40 -3.05 -2.53 -15.80
CA ASP A 40 -3.89 -1.44 -15.35
C ASP A 40 -3.69 -1.20 -13.84
N PRO A 41 -3.39 0.04 -13.40
CA PRO A 41 -3.16 0.34 -11.98
C PRO A 41 -4.42 0.17 -11.13
N ALA A 42 -5.63 0.30 -11.71
CA ALA A 42 -6.89 0.16 -11.00
C ALA A 42 -7.32 -1.30 -10.83
N ALA A 43 -6.86 -2.22 -11.68
CA ALA A 43 -6.96 -3.67 -11.44
C ALA A 43 -6.22 -4.10 -10.14
N GLY A 44 -5.30 -3.25 -9.68
CA GLY A 44 -4.59 -3.33 -8.40
C GLY A 44 -5.32 -2.68 -7.21
N ALA A 45 -6.49 -2.06 -7.36
CA ALA A 45 -7.24 -1.60 -6.20
C ALA A 45 -7.78 -2.83 -5.45
N PRO A 46 -7.65 -2.95 -4.12
CA PRO A 46 -8.48 -3.91 -3.40
C PRO A 46 -9.94 -3.53 -3.67
N ALA A 47 -10.81 -4.51 -3.94
CA ALA A 47 -12.22 -4.27 -3.75
C ALA A 47 -12.36 -3.69 -2.34
N ALA A 48 -13.02 -2.55 -2.21
CA ALA A 48 -13.31 -1.98 -0.90
C ALA A 48 -14.32 -2.90 -0.22
N ASP A 49 -13.85 -4.03 0.30
CA ASP A 49 -14.55 -4.76 1.33
C ASP A 49 -14.63 -3.79 2.50
N ALA A 50 -15.82 -3.22 2.67
CA ALA A 50 -16.20 -2.36 3.77
C ALA A 50 -16.08 -3.15 5.08
N GLY A 51 -14.85 -3.29 5.55
CA GLY A 51 -14.51 -4.06 6.73
C GLY A 51 -14.41 -3.15 7.93
N ASP A 52 -15.49 -3.12 8.72
CA ASP A 52 -15.53 -2.80 10.16
C ASP A 52 -14.63 -3.76 11.00
N ALA A 53 -13.63 -4.39 10.39
CA ALA A 53 -12.85 -5.49 10.97
C ALA A 53 -11.99 -5.06 12.15
N TYR A 54 -11.64 -3.78 12.25
CA TYR A 54 -10.85 -3.25 13.34
C TYR A 54 -11.33 -1.86 13.76
N ARG A 55 -11.95 -1.79 14.94
CA ARG A 55 -12.28 -0.55 15.64
C ARG A 55 -11.56 -0.53 16.99
N SER A 56 -10.72 0.48 17.22
CA SER A 56 -10.07 0.72 18.51
C SER A 56 -10.42 2.12 19.01
N GLY A 57 -10.73 2.24 20.30
CA GLY A 57 -10.96 3.52 20.97
C GLY A 57 -9.96 3.68 22.12
N LEU A 58 -9.25 4.80 22.14
CA LEU A 58 -8.32 5.16 23.22
C LEU A 58 -8.90 6.36 23.97
N SER A 59 -9.10 6.23 25.28
CA SER A 59 -9.47 7.34 26.16
C SER A 59 -8.30 7.66 27.07
N ILE A 60 -7.81 8.90 27.00
CA ILE A 60 -6.71 9.39 27.84
C ILE A 60 -7.31 10.37 28.84
N ARG A 61 -6.97 10.20 30.13
CA ARG A 61 -7.31 11.12 31.20
C ARG A 61 -6.02 11.64 31.82
N PHE A 62 -5.91 12.95 31.91
CA PHE A 62 -4.80 13.63 32.58
C PHE A 62 -5.26 14.01 33.99
N ASP A 63 -4.42 13.71 34.98
CA ASP A 63 -4.52 14.24 36.33
C ASP A 63 -3.55 15.42 36.44
N ASP A 64 -3.94 16.45 37.20
CA ASP A 64 -3.24 17.75 37.36
C ASP A 64 -1.88 17.62 38.08
#